data_AF-A0A3M8DAZ9-F1
#
_entry.id   AF-A0A3M8DAZ9-F1
#
_cell.length_a   1.000
_cell.length_b   1.000
_cell.length_c   1.000
_cell.angle_alpha   90.00
_cell.angle_beta   90.00
_cell.angle_gamma   90.00
#
_symmetry.space_group_name_H-M   'P 1'
#
loop_
_entity.id
_entity.type
_entity.pdbx_description
1 polymer ?
#
loop_
_entity_poly.entity_id
_entity_poly.type
_entity_poly.pdbx_seq_one_letter_code
_entity_poly.pdbx_strand_id
1 'polypeptide(L)'
;MIVAGWCVVTSCYFVTLFLASWLYTLVTGWPTDVHRDVSGLALGIVMVVVPYVIGGIYVRKTVRSRKSKAALWISLIPAVMEKVLVLLIGSWFVILGGSPVTLTNILMFVSAEAIPYFTVPYLLTFLLSVFVTIATAKAIGGGNRAVIGE
;
A
#
# COMPACT_ATOMS: atom_id res chain seq x y z
N MET A 1 6.21 18.12 6.46
CA MET A 1 6.95 16.86 6.19
C MET A 1 6.04 15.64 6.25
N ILE A 2 5.35 15.38 7.37
CA ILE A 2 4.50 14.17 7.48
C ILE A 2 3.39 14.12 6.43
N VAL A 3 2.61 15.21 6.28
CA VAL A 3 1.54 15.30 5.27
C VAL A 3 2.06 15.12 3.84
N ALA A 4 3.19 15.75 3.51
CA ALA A 4 3.84 15.55 2.21
C ALA A 4 4.29 14.09 2.01
N GLY A 5 4.75 13.43 3.07
CA GLY A 5 5.02 11.98 3.05
C GLY A 5 3.78 11.14 2.77
N TRP A 6 2.61 11.51 3.32
CA TRP A 6 1.34 10.86 2.98
C TRP A 6 1.01 11.02 1.50
N CYS A 7 1.15 12.24 0.95
CA CYS A 7 0.93 12.46 -0.48
C CYS A 7 1.88 11.61 -1.33
N VAL A 8 3.16 11.52 -0.96
CA VAL A 8 4.15 10.69 -1.68
C VAL A 8 3.75 9.21 -1.67
N VAL A 9 3.39 8.67 -0.49
CA VAL A 9 2.98 7.26 -0.37
C VAL A 9 1.71 7.01 -1.18
N THR A 10 0.71 7.88 -1.07
CA THR A 10 -0.58 7.72 -1.77
C THR A 10 -0.43 7.87 -3.29
N SER A 11 0.33 8.85 -3.78
CA SER A 11 0.60 8.98 -5.23
C SER A 11 1.38 7.77 -5.75
N CYS A 12 2.39 7.31 -5.01
CA CYS A 12 3.16 6.13 -5.38
C CYS A 12 2.28 4.87 -5.39
N TYR A 13 1.34 4.76 -4.45
CA TYR A 13 0.35 3.69 -4.42
C TYR A 13 -0.46 3.63 -5.73
N PHE A 14 -1.06 4.74 -6.17
CA PHE A 14 -1.85 4.74 -7.41
C PHE A 14 -1.02 4.43 -8.66
N VAL A 15 0.19 4.99 -8.76
CA VAL A 15 1.11 4.71 -9.87
C VAL A 15 1.52 3.22 -9.88
N THR A 16 1.84 2.68 -8.70
CA THR A 16 2.21 1.27 -8.54
C THR A 16 1.06 0.36 -8.93
N LEU A 17 -0.17 0.67 -8.50
CA LEU A 17 -1.35 -0.10 -8.83
C LEU A 17 -1.58 -0.15 -10.34
N PHE A 18 -1.52 1.00 -11.00
CA PHE A 18 -1.71 1.10 -12.43
C PHE A 18 -0.67 0.27 -13.19
N LEU A 19 0.62 0.46 -12.86
CA LEU A 19 1.70 -0.25 -13.52
C LEU A 19 1.67 -1.75 -13.23
N ALA A 20 1.42 -2.16 -11.99
CA ALA A 20 1.38 -3.57 -11.61
C ALA A 20 0.21 -4.30 -12.29
N SER A 21 -0.96 -3.66 -12.39
CA SER A 21 -2.13 -4.23 -13.08
C SER A 21 -1.86 -4.39 -14.57
N TRP A 22 -1.28 -3.36 -15.20
CA TRP A 22 -0.92 -3.41 -16.61
C TRP A 22 0.15 -4.46 -16.91
N LEU A 23 1.22 -4.50 -16.10
CA LEU A 23 2.29 -5.50 -16.22
C LEU A 23 1.77 -6.92 -16.00
N TYR A 24 0.88 -7.14 -15.04
CA TYR A 24 0.26 -8.45 -14.80
C TYR A 24 -0.46 -8.94 -16.07
N THR A 25 -1.29 -8.09 -16.68
CA THR A 25 -2.02 -8.45 -17.91
C THR A 25 -1.08 -8.66 -19.10
N LEU A 26 -0.03 -7.86 -19.23
CA LEU A 26 0.97 -8.06 -20.30
C LEU A 26 1.74 -9.37 -20.16
N VAL A 27 2.12 -9.76 -18.93
CA VAL A 27 2.94 -10.95 -18.68
C VAL A 27 2.11 -12.22 -18.72
N THR A 28 0.92 -12.21 -18.13
CA THR A 28 0.07 -13.41 -18.02
C THR A 28 -0.87 -13.58 -19.21
N GLY A 29 -1.15 -12.50 -19.95
CA GLY A 29 -2.19 -12.48 -20.98
C GLY A 29 -3.62 -12.52 -20.42
N TRP A 30 -3.77 -12.47 -19.09
CA TRP A 30 -5.07 -12.56 -18.43
C TRP A 30 -5.52 -11.21 -17.86
N PRO A 31 -6.80 -10.87 -17.97
CA PRO A 31 -7.32 -9.72 -17.26
C PRO A 31 -7.36 -10.02 -15.75
N THR A 32 -7.22 -8.96 -14.95
CA THR A 32 -6.99 -9.05 -13.50
C THR A 32 -8.17 -9.60 -12.71
N ASP A 33 -9.34 -9.70 -13.32
CA ASP A 33 -10.63 -10.11 -12.75
C ASP A 33 -10.95 -11.60 -12.94
N VAL A 34 -10.22 -12.33 -13.80
CA VAL A 34 -10.46 -13.76 -14.10
C VAL A 34 -9.91 -14.67 -13.00
N HIS A 35 -8.64 -14.50 -12.65
CA HIS A 35 -7.95 -15.29 -11.62
C HIS A 35 -7.65 -14.42 -10.39
N ARG A 36 -8.72 -13.96 -9.72
CA ARG A 36 -8.67 -12.95 -8.65
C ARG A 36 -7.73 -13.30 -7.49
N ASP A 37 -7.62 -14.58 -7.14
CA ASP A 37 -6.71 -15.00 -6.07
C ASP A 37 -5.24 -14.80 -6.47
N VAL A 38 -4.89 -15.13 -7.72
CA VAL A 38 -3.51 -15.04 -8.24
C VAL A 38 -3.15 -13.59 -8.55
N SER A 39 -4.01 -12.88 -9.28
CA SER A 39 -3.83 -11.45 -9.56
C SER A 39 -3.83 -10.65 -8.27
N GLY A 40 -4.72 -10.98 -7.34
CA GLY A 40 -4.81 -10.35 -6.04
C GLY A 40 -3.56 -10.55 -5.19
N LEU A 41 -2.99 -11.76 -5.16
CA LEU A 41 -1.73 -12.00 -4.47
C LEU A 41 -0.58 -11.20 -5.12
N ALA A 42 -0.45 -11.29 -6.45
CA ALA A 42 0.63 -10.63 -7.19
C ALA A 42 0.60 -9.11 -6.99
N LEU A 43 -0.56 -8.48 -7.19
CA LEU A 43 -0.74 -7.05 -6.98
C LEU A 43 -0.56 -6.70 -5.50
N GLY A 44 -1.15 -7.47 -4.58
CA GLY A 44 -1.07 -7.23 -3.15
C GLY A 44 0.36 -7.15 -2.62
N ILE A 45 1.26 -8.05 -3.08
CA ILE A 45 2.68 -8.02 -2.70
C ILE A 45 3.33 -6.70 -3.13
N VAL A 46 3.12 -6.30 -4.39
CA VAL A 46 3.72 -5.07 -4.93
C VAL A 46 3.19 -3.84 -4.19
N MET A 47 1.88 -3.81 -3.92
CA MET A 47 1.20 -2.71 -3.21
C MET A 47 1.61 -2.58 -1.74
N VAL A 48 1.94 -3.68 -1.08
CA VAL A 48 2.44 -3.69 0.32
C VAL A 48 3.87 -3.19 0.42
N VAL A 49 4.68 -3.40 -0.63
CA VAL A 49 6.13 -3.15 -0.58
C VAL A 49 6.50 -1.81 -1.24
N VAL A 50 6.18 -1.60 -2.51
CA VAL A 50 6.76 -0.51 -3.32
C VAL A 50 6.43 0.88 -2.78
N PRO A 51 5.15 1.23 -2.50
CA PRO A 51 4.82 2.56 -1.97
C PRO A 51 5.50 2.87 -0.63
N TYR A 52 5.67 1.82 0.18
CA TYR A 52 6.21 1.91 1.53
C TYR A 52 7.74 1.94 1.56
N VAL A 53 8.42 1.32 0.59
CA VAL A 53 9.84 1.54 0.32
C VAL A 53 10.07 3.00 -0.07
N ILE A 54 9.27 3.54 -0.99
CA ILE A 54 9.38 4.94 -1.43
C ILE A 54 9.12 5.90 -0.27
N GLY A 55 8.11 5.63 0.57
CA GLY A 55 7.88 6.36 1.81
C GLY A 55 9.09 6.33 2.77
N GLY A 56 9.77 5.19 2.88
CA GLY A 56 10.99 5.04 3.68
C GLY A 56 12.16 5.86 3.14
N ILE A 57 12.35 5.85 1.81
CA ILE A 57 13.33 6.69 1.12
C ILE A 57 13.03 8.17 1.34
N TYR A 58 11.77 8.58 1.23
CA TYR A 58 11.33 9.94 1.49
C TYR A 58 11.69 10.39 2.91
N VAL A 59 11.37 9.59 3.92
CA VAL A 59 11.71 9.86 5.33
C VAL A 59 13.22 10.00 5.49
N ARG A 60 14.00 9.11 4.88
CA ARG A 60 15.46 9.13 4.97
C ARG A 60 16.05 10.44 4.47
N LYS A 61 15.54 10.95 3.34
CA LYS A 61 16.02 12.17 2.68
C LYS A 61 15.56 13.45 3.38
N THR A 62 14.36 13.46 3.95
CA THR A 62 13.73 14.69 4.46
C THR A 62 13.82 14.87 5.96
N VAL A 63 13.91 13.79 6.74
CA VAL A 63 13.85 13.84 8.21
C VAL A 63 15.24 13.64 8.81
N ARG A 64 15.76 14.66 9.50
CA ARG A 64 17.09 14.60 10.15
C ARG A 64 17.11 13.77 11.44
N SER A 65 16.12 13.94 12.31
CA SER A 65 16.03 13.25 13.62
C SER A 65 14.71 12.49 13.79
N ARG A 66 14.69 11.47 14.65
CA ARG A 66 13.51 10.63 14.93
C ARG A 66 12.89 9.96 13.68
N LYS A 67 13.74 9.50 12.75
CA LYS A 67 13.35 8.85 11.49
C LYS A 67 12.33 7.72 11.68
N SER A 68 12.51 6.86 12.68
CA SER A 68 11.57 5.75 12.94
C SER A 68 10.16 6.24 13.31
N LYS A 69 10.05 7.31 14.11
CA LYS A 69 8.75 7.89 14.48
C LYS A 69 8.09 8.54 13.27
N ALA A 70 8.86 9.27 12.45
CA ALA A 70 8.33 9.85 11.22
C ALA A 70 7.88 8.78 10.21
N ALA A 71 8.69 7.73 10.03
CA ALA A 71 8.37 6.57 9.20
C ALA A 71 7.06 5.90 9.63
N LEU A 72 6.91 5.62 10.93
CA LEU A 72 5.68 5.07 11.49
C LEU A 72 4.44 5.88 11.08
N TRP A 73 4.45 7.19 11.31
CA TRP A 73 3.30 8.04 11.00
C TRP A 73 3.05 8.24 9.51
N ILE A 74 4.10 8.24 8.69
CA ILE A 74 3.99 8.35 7.24
C ILE A 74 3.42 7.06 6.63
N SER A 75 3.72 5.88 7.19
CA SER A 75 3.18 4.62 6.69
C SER A 75 1.83 4.25 7.30
N LEU A 76 1.65 4.42 8.61
CA LEU A 76 0.49 3.89 9.33
C LEU A 76 -0.81 4.55 8.87
N ILE A 77 -0.82 5.87 8.72
CA ILE A 77 -2.04 6.60 8.36
C ILE A 77 -2.50 6.24 6.95
N PRO A 78 -1.68 6.34 5.89
CA PRO A 78 -2.08 5.89 4.56
C PRO A 78 -2.48 4.41 4.54
N ALA A 79 -1.74 3.54 5.22
CA ALA A 79 -2.05 2.11 5.25
C ALA A 79 -3.42 1.84 5.84
N VAL A 80 -3.75 2.41 7.01
CA VAL A 80 -5.04 2.19 7.67
C VAL A 80 -6.16 2.90 6.91
N MET A 81 -5.96 4.15 6.49
CA MET A 81 -6.98 4.93 5.79
C MET A 81 -7.37 4.32 4.45
N GLU A 82 -6.42 3.74 3.72
CA GLU A 82 -6.71 2.99 2.49
C GLU A 82 -7.71 1.86 2.76
N LYS A 83 -7.47 1.01 3.77
CA LYS A 83 -8.36 -0.12 4.09
C LYS A 83 -9.73 0.36 4.54
N VAL A 84 -9.76 1.39 5.40
CA VAL A 84 -11.02 1.99 5.88
C VAL A 84 -11.82 2.57 4.71
N LEU A 85 -11.20 3.36 3.84
CA LEU A 85 -11.87 3.98 2.69
C LEU A 85 -12.42 2.94 1.72
N VAL A 86 -11.64 1.91 1.41
CA VAL A 86 -12.09 0.84 0.50
C VAL A 86 -13.24 0.04 1.12
N LEU A 87 -13.19 -0.27 2.43
CA LEU A 87 -14.30 -0.92 3.13
C LEU A 87 -15.55 -0.04 3.17
N LEU A 88 -15.40 1.28 3.35
CA LEU A 88 -16.53 2.22 3.33
C LEU A 88 -17.17 2.31 1.94
N ILE A 89 -16.36 2.41 0.89
CA ILE A 89 -16.84 2.41 -0.50
C ILE A 89 -17.58 1.10 -0.79
N GLY A 90 -16.98 -0.05 -0.45
CA GLY A 90 -17.62 -1.35 -0.62
C GLY A 90 -18.92 -1.49 0.16
N SER A 91 -18.95 -1.02 1.42
CA SER A 91 -20.16 -1.02 2.25
C SER A 91 -21.28 -0.20 1.61
N TRP A 92 -20.95 1.00 1.10
CA TRP A 92 -21.90 1.86 0.41
C TRP A 92 -22.54 1.17 -0.80
N PHE A 93 -21.75 0.51 -1.64
CA PHE A 93 -22.29 -0.19 -2.80
C PHE A 93 -23.09 -1.45 -2.44
N VAL A 94 -22.70 -2.20 -1.41
CA VAL A 94 -23.49 -3.34 -0.91
C VAL A 94 -24.87 -2.89 -0.41
N ILE A 95 -24.94 -1.74 0.28
CA ILE A 95 -26.20 -1.12 0.71
C ILE A 95 -27.07 -0.76 -0.50
N LEU A 96 -26.49 -0.10 -1.51
CA LEU A 96 -27.22 0.26 -2.73
C LEU A 96 -27.71 -0.96 -3.53
N GLY A 97 -26.97 -2.05 -3.50
CA GLY A 97 -27.35 -3.32 -4.13
C GLY A 97 -28.39 -4.13 -3.35
N GLY A 98 -28.87 -3.65 -2.19
CA GLY A 98 -29.86 -4.34 -1.36
C GLY A 98 -29.37 -5.62 -0.69
N SER A 99 -28.05 -5.84 -0.66
CA SER A 99 -27.45 -7.02 -0.05
C SER A 99 -27.13 -6.78 1.43
N PRO A 100 -27.14 -7.83 2.29
CA PRO A 100 -26.75 -7.67 3.69
C PRO A 100 -25.32 -7.13 3.83
N VAL A 101 -25.12 -6.13 4.68
CA VAL A 101 -23.80 -5.53 4.93
C VAL A 101 -22.97 -6.46 5.83
N THR A 102 -22.34 -7.44 5.19
CA THR A 102 -21.39 -8.37 5.83
C THR A 102 -20.01 -8.17 5.24
N LEU A 103 -18.96 -8.46 6.02
CA LEU A 103 -17.57 -8.37 5.54
C LEU A 103 -17.35 -9.18 4.27
N THR A 104 -17.94 -10.37 4.17
CA THR A 104 -17.86 -11.23 3.00
C THR A 104 -18.46 -10.54 1.76
N ASN A 105 -19.66 -9.96 1.88
CA ASN A 105 -20.30 -9.27 0.76
C ASN A 105 -19.52 -8.02 0.33
N ILE A 106 -18.97 -7.27 1.28
CA ILE A 106 -18.11 -6.11 1.01
C ILE A 106 -16.87 -6.54 0.24
N LEU A 107 -16.16 -7.58 0.71
CA LEU A 107 -14.93 -8.04 0.07
C LEU A 107 -15.20 -8.69 -1.30
N MET A 108 -16.30 -9.42 -1.46
CA MET A 108 -16.71 -9.94 -2.78
C MET A 108 -16.99 -8.80 -3.76
N PHE A 109 -17.70 -7.75 -3.32
CA PHE A 109 -17.97 -6.59 -4.18
C PHE A 109 -16.68 -5.85 -4.54
N VAL A 110 -15.86 -5.50 -3.55
CA VAL A 110 -14.63 -4.73 -3.78
C VAL A 110 -13.64 -5.49 -4.66
N SER A 111 -13.45 -6.79 -4.42
CA SER A 111 -12.55 -7.62 -5.22
C SER A 111 -13.06 -7.85 -6.65
N ALA A 112 -14.38 -7.81 -6.85
CA ALA A 112 -14.99 -7.91 -8.18
C ALA A 112 -14.89 -6.61 -8.98
N GLU A 113 -15.18 -5.47 -8.36
CA GLU A 113 -15.48 -4.23 -9.07
C GLU A 113 -14.35 -3.19 -9.04
N ALA A 114 -13.48 -3.24 -8.02
CA ALA A 114 -12.53 -2.15 -7.79
C ALA A 114 -11.08 -2.64 -7.70
N ILE A 115 -10.82 -3.59 -6.82
CA ILE A 115 -9.46 -3.90 -6.36
C ILE A 115 -9.31 -5.41 -6.11
N PRO A 116 -8.84 -6.20 -7.09
CA PRO A 116 -8.73 -7.66 -6.97
C PRO A 116 -7.87 -8.15 -5.79
N TYR A 117 -6.88 -7.36 -5.36
CA TYR A 117 -6.02 -7.71 -4.22
C TYR A 117 -6.62 -7.39 -2.84
N PHE A 118 -7.79 -6.76 -2.78
CA PHE A 118 -8.42 -6.38 -1.52
C PHE A 118 -9.10 -7.59 -0.86
N THR A 119 -8.28 -8.45 -0.29
CA THR A 119 -8.64 -9.73 0.32
C THR A 119 -8.42 -9.70 1.83
N VAL A 120 -8.94 -10.69 2.57
CA VAL A 120 -8.70 -10.80 4.03
C VAL A 120 -7.19 -10.81 4.37
N PRO A 121 -6.33 -11.58 3.67
CA PRO A 121 -4.88 -11.49 3.89
C PRO A 121 -4.34 -10.08 3.71
N TYR A 122 -4.78 -9.35 2.69
CA TYR A 122 -4.34 -7.97 2.43
C TYR A 122 -4.78 -6.97 3.51
N LEU A 123 -5.93 -7.20 4.17
CA LEU A 123 -6.33 -6.36 5.30
C LEU A 123 -5.34 -6.44 6.47
N LEU A 124 -4.64 -7.57 6.63
CA LEU A 124 -3.70 -7.81 7.72
C LEU A 124 -2.27 -7.35 7.39
N THR A 125 -1.94 -7.09 6.13
CA THR A 125 -0.57 -6.75 5.69
C THR A 125 -0.18 -5.29 5.96
N PHE A 126 -1.07 -4.45 6.50
CA PHE A 126 -0.74 -3.06 6.83
C PHE A 126 0.44 -2.94 7.82
N LEU A 127 0.60 -3.92 8.73
CA LEU A 127 1.76 -3.97 9.63
C LEU A 127 3.07 -4.21 8.88
N LEU A 128 3.03 -5.04 7.83
CA LEU A 128 4.18 -5.30 6.98
C LEU A 128 4.57 -4.04 6.22
N SER A 129 3.60 -3.29 5.69
CA SER A 129 3.85 -1.98 5.06
C SER A 129 4.54 -1.00 6.01
N VAL A 130 4.09 -0.91 7.27
CA VAL A 130 4.75 -0.08 8.30
C VAL A 130 6.19 -0.55 8.57
N PHE A 131 6.38 -1.86 8.70
CA PHE A 131 7.71 -2.44 8.91
C PHE A 131 8.66 -2.13 7.75
N VAL A 132 8.22 -2.31 6.51
CA VAL A 132 8.98 -2.01 5.29
C VAL A 132 9.42 -0.55 5.26
N THR A 133 8.52 0.39 5.57
CA THR A 133 8.87 1.81 5.62
C THR A 133 9.92 2.12 6.68
N ILE A 134 9.78 1.58 7.90
CA ILE A 134 10.74 1.78 8.98
C ILE A 134 12.09 1.16 8.64
N ALA A 135 12.09 -0.07 8.13
CA ALA A 135 13.30 -0.79 7.72
C ALA A 135 14.04 0.01 6.64
N THR A 136 13.34 0.47 5.60
CA THR A 136 13.92 1.24 4.50
C THR A 136 14.49 2.59 4.99
N ALA A 137 13.75 3.30 5.85
CA ALA A 137 14.22 4.58 6.42
C ALA A 137 15.52 4.42 7.25
N LYS A 138 15.76 3.23 7.81
CA LYS A 138 16.97 2.91 8.58
C LYS A 138 18.10 2.34 7.72
N ALA A 139 17.80 1.43 6.79
CA ALA A 139 18.77 0.61 6.06
C ALA A 139 19.58 1.36 5.00
N ILE A 140 19.00 2.38 4.35
CA ILE A 140 19.67 3.16 3.28
C ILE A 140 20.65 4.18 3.89
N GLY A 141 21.56 3.71 4.74
CA GLY A 141 22.27 4.59 5.66
C GLY A 141 23.45 4.03 6.43
N GLY A 142 23.96 2.85 6.05
CA GLY A 142 25.25 2.35 6.51
C GLY A 142 26.47 2.96 5.79
N GLY A 143 26.26 3.73 4.71
CA GLY A 143 27.32 4.47 4.01
C GLY A 143 27.24 5.98 4.30
N ASN A 144 28.38 6.62 4.51
CA ASN A 144 28.60 8.05 4.85
C ASN A 144 28.45 8.45 6.33
N ARG A 145 29.19 7.73 7.19
CA ARG A 145 29.81 8.33 8.41
C ARG A 145 31.35 8.27 8.35
N ALA A 146 31.93 8.37 7.16
CA ALA A 146 33.35 8.64 6.97
C ALA A 146 33.42 9.68 5.85
N VAL A 147 34.28 10.70 5.99
CA VAL A 147 34.30 11.96 5.21
C VAL A 147 33.10 12.84 5.62
N ILE A 148 33.18 13.74 6.60
CA ILE A 148 34.12 14.86 6.71
C ILE A 148 34.43 15.05 8.20
N GLY A 149 35.65 14.69 8.59
CA GLY A 149 36.37 15.34 9.66
C GLY A 149 37.47 16.16 8.99
N GLU A 150 37.79 17.30 9.61
CA GLU A 150 38.65 18.42 9.17
C GLU A 150 37.92 19.54 8.43
#